data_AF-A0AAI9CYH1-F1
#
_entry.id   AF-A0AAI9CYH1-F1
#
_cell.length_a   1.000
_cell.length_b   1.000
_cell.length_c   1.000
_cell.angle_alpha   90.00
_cell.angle_beta   90.00
_cell.angle_gamma   90.00
#
_symmetry.space_group_name_H-M   'P 1'
#
loop_
_entity.id
_entity.type
_entity.pdbx_description
1 polymer ?
#
loop_
_entity_poly.entity_id
_entity_poly.type
_entity_poly.pdbx_seq_one_letter_code
_entity_poly.pdbx_strand_id
1 'polypeptide(L)'
;MMIQEQRGSEVQRRFIRLDEIEQKTTMTKGDVFAAIEQGQLPLCAGIEADNLGALTSKDGQKVLCAAFGYFGVVRLLSDVSKRLIFTQSNQTTNTVIVLEPDKVKSWCAITNAFPNIKESQYHYSKNAPSNPPEMVFAACAGIKAQATMENVVGRLAKIASLAIPEAQRSDLENQFPETLSQRLLVSGIAIEPQALRIDFEDIQRVYGHETIRSTSQRLPELRERGGSKSCYR
;
A
#
# COMPACT_ATOMS: atom_id res chain seq x y z
N MET A 1 37.04 -36.03 -8.61
CA MET A 1 36.26 -35.47 -7.50
C MET A 1 35.75 -34.11 -7.97
N MET A 2 34.46 -34.05 -8.34
CA MET A 2 33.86 -32.87 -8.96
C MET A 2 33.57 -31.81 -7.91
N ILE A 3 34.10 -30.61 -8.11
CA ILE A 3 33.69 -29.41 -7.38
C ILE A 3 32.41 -28.93 -8.08
N GLN A 4 31.25 -29.20 -7.48
CA GLN A 4 30.00 -28.59 -7.90
C GLN A 4 30.06 -27.10 -7.56
N GLU A 5 30.12 -26.26 -8.60
CA GLU A 5 29.86 -24.84 -8.51
C GLU A 5 28.48 -24.61 -7.87
N GLN A 6 28.47 -23.96 -6.71
CA GLN A 6 27.27 -23.32 -6.19
C GLN A 6 26.90 -22.18 -7.14
N ARG A 7 26.00 -22.46 -8.09
CA ARG A 7 25.27 -21.41 -8.81
C ARG A 7 24.47 -20.63 -7.78
N GLY A 8 24.92 -19.43 -7.45
CA GLY A 8 24.12 -18.47 -6.70
C GLY A 8 22.80 -18.25 -7.44
N SER A 9 21.70 -18.67 -6.83
CA SER A 9 20.37 -18.32 -7.31
C SER A 9 20.23 -16.80 -7.17
N GLU A 10 20.32 -16.07 -8.29
CA GLU A 10 19.87 -14.67 -8.31
C GLU A 10 18.40 -14.65 -7.86
N VAL A 11 18.13 -14.09 -6.68
CA VAL A 11 16.77 -13.98 -6.14
C VAL A 11 15.97 -13.07 -7.06
N GLN A 12 15.08 -13.66 -7.85
CA GLN A 12 14.17 -12.90 -8.70
C GLN A 12 13.23 -12.08 -7.80
N ARG A 13 13.26 -10.75 -7.95
CA ARG A 13 12.35 -9.86 -7.23
C ARG A 13 10.91 -10.17 -7.64
N ARG A 14 10.06 -10.58 -6.69
CA ARG A 14 8.65 -10.95 -6.91
C ARG A 14 7.84 -9.85 -7.59
N PHE A 15 8.04 -8.59 -7.19
CA PHE A 15 7.32 -7.44 -7.72
C PHE A 15 8.21 -6.63 -8.65
N ILE A 16 7.79 -6.47 -9.91
CA ILE A 16 8.53 -5.70 -10.92
C ILE A 16 7.76 -4.47 -11.37
N ARG A 17 8.49 -3.46 -11.81
CA ARG A 17 7.91 -2.22 -12.34
C ARG A 17 7.31 -2.45 -13.72
N LEU A 18 6.37 -1.58 -14.11
CA LEU A 18 5.69 -1.68 -15.40
C LEU A 18 6.63 -1.48 -16.60
N ASP A 19 7.71 -0.72 -16.43
CA ASP A 19 8.77 -0.50 -17.42
C ASP A 19 9.77 -1.67 -17.52
N GLU A 20 9.79 -2.57 -16.53
CA GLU A 20 10.66 -3.75 -16.51
C GLU A 20 10.01 -4.99 -17.18
N ILE A 21 8.72 -4.93 -17.53
CA ILE A 21 7.94 -6.06 -18.06
C ILE A 21 8.64 -6.71 -19.26
N GLU A 22 8.89 -5.96 -20.32
CA GLU A 22 9.50 -6.48 -21.56
C GLU A 22 10.96 -6.94 -21.38
N GLN A 23 11.61 -6.57 -20.29
CA GLN A 23 12.95 -7.04 -19.95
C GLN A 23 12.91 -8.37 -19.21
N LYS A 24 11.87 -8.59 -18.40
CA LYS A 24 11.77 -9.73 -17.48
C LYS A 24 10.75 -10.79 -17.88
N THR A 25 9.87 -10.49 -18.83
CA THR A 25 8.88 -11.41 -19.38
C THR A 25 8.91 -11.40 -20.90
N THR A 26 8.24 -12.38 -21.50
CA THR A 26 7.97 -12.40 -22.94
C THR A 26 6.78 -11.50 -23.33
N MET A 27 6.11 -10.89 -22.36
CA MET A 27 4.94 -10.02 -22.57
C MET A 27 5.36 -8.59 -22.90
N THR A 28 4.51 -7.91 -23.65
CA THR A 28 4.57 -6.45 -23.79
C THR A 28 3.84 -5.75 -22.64
N LYS A 29 4.10 -4.46 -22.46
CA LYS A 29 3.29 -3.65 -21.53
C LYS A 29 1.81 -3.61 -21.95
N GLY A 30 1.54 -3.68 -23.25
CA GLY A 30 0.18 -3.74 -23.80
C GLY A 30 -0.58 -5.00 -23.38
N ASP A 31 0.08 -6.16 -23.41
CA ASP A 31 -0.52 -7.44 -22.98
C ASP A 31 -0.93 -7.39 -21.51
N VAL A 32 -0.06 -6.84 -20.66
CA VAL A 32 -0.34 -6.65 -19.23
C VAL A 32 -1.53 -5.70 -19.02
N PHE A 33 -1.62 -4.62 -19.79
CA PHE A 33 -2.72 -3.66 -19.69
C PHE A 33 -4.04 -4.31 -20.11
N ALA A 34 -4.06 -5.04 -21.23
CA ALA A 34 -5.24 -5.80 -21.67
C ALA A 34 -5.70 -6.81 -20.60
N ALA A 35 -4.76 -7.51 -19.94
CA ALA A 35 -5.06 -8.44 -18.85
C ALA A 35 -5.74 -7.74 -17.65
N ILE A 36 -5.28 -6.54 -17.29
CA ILE A 36 -5.87 -5.73 -16.21
C ILE A 36 -7.28 -5.25 -16.59
N GLU A 37 -7.48 -4.79 -17.84
CA GLU A 37 -8.80 -4.38 -18.34
C GLU A 37 -9.81 -5.53 -18.26
N GLN A 38 -9.38 -6.73 -18.64
CA GLN A 38 -10.16 -7.97 -18.57
C GLN A 38 -10.32 -8.50 -17.14
N GLY A 39 -9.63 -7.92 -16.16
CA GLY A 39 -9.69 -8.33 -14.75
C GLY A 39 -8.92 -9.61 -14.42
N GLN A 40 -8.03 -10.04 -15.32
CA GLN A 40 -7.20 -11.24 -15.14
C GLN A 40 -6.00 -10.97 -14.24
N LEU A 41 -5.41 -9.77 -14.34
CA LEU A 41 -4.29 -9.35 -13.50
C LEU A 41 -4.67 -8.11 -12.65
N PRO A 42 -4.39 -8.12 -11.34
CA PRO A 42 -4.47 -6.91 -10.53
C PRO A 42 -3.16 -6.11 -10.61
N LEU A 43 -3.25 -4.78 -10.46
CA LEU A 43 -2.05 -3.97 -10.22
C LEU A 43 -1.61 -4.08 -8.77
N CYS A 44 -0.30 -4.01 -8.57
CA CYS A 44 0.31 -3.79 -7.27
C CYS A 44 0.89 -2.37 -7.21
N ALA A 45 1.14 -1.86 -6.01
CA ALA A 45 1.83 -0.60 -5.80
C ALA A 45 2.77 -0.68 -4.61
N GLY A 46 3.97 -0.11 -4.74
CA GLY A 46 4.81 0.19 -3.59
C GLY A 46 4.25 1.40 -2.83
N ILE A 47 4.05 1.28 -1.52
CA ILE A 47 3.52 2.36 -0.69
C ILE A 47 4.37 2.55 0.56
N GLU A 48 4.35 3.77 1.08
CA GLU A 48 4.83 4.14 2.40
C GLU A 48 3.72 4.92 3.10
N ALA A 49 3.23 4.41 4.23
CA ALA A 49 2.20 5.09 5.00
C ALA A 49 2.23 4.65 6.47
N ASP A 50 2.05 5.60 7.38
CA ASP A 50 2.11 5.35 8.83
C ASP A 50 0.75 5.01 9.46
N ASN A 51 -0.33 5.30 8.75
CA ASN A 51 -1.69 5.25 9.27
C ASN A 51 -2.59 4.37 8.39
N LEU A 52 -2.30 3.08 8.30
CA LEU A 52 -3.23 2.10 7.76
C LEU A 52 -4.05 1.48 8.88
N GLY A 53 -5.17 0.86 8.53
CA GLY A 53 -5.90 0.02 9.47
C GLY A 53 -6.27 -1.32 8.90
N ALA A 54 -5.98 -2.38 9.67
CA ALA A 54 -6.26 -3.74 9.27
C ALA A 54 -7.76 -3.98 9.32
N LEU A 55 -8.29 -4.60 8.27
CA LEU A 55 -9.70 -4.91 8.14
C LEU A 55 -9.93 -6.38 8.45
N THR A 56 -10.96 -6.63 9.25
CA THR A 56 -11.58 -7.94 9.37
C THR A 56 -13.07 -7.85 9.02
N SER A 57 -13.69 -8.99 8.73
CA SER A 57 -15.13 -9.11 8.62
C SER A 57 -15.68 -9.75 9.90
N LYS A 58 -16.63 -9.10 10.54
CA LYS A 58 -17.38 -9.65 11.68
C LYS A 58 -18.86 -9.44 11.40
N ASP A 59 -19.64 -10.52 11.40
CA ASP A 59 -21.09 -10.50 11.15
C ASP A 59 -21.47 -9.79 9.83
N GLY A 60 -20.62 -9.94 8.80
CA GLY A 60 -20.81 -9.30 7.48
C GLY A 60 -20.42 -7.82 7.42
N GLN A 61 -19.93 -7.24 8.53
CA GLN A 61 -19.49 -5.86 8.59
C GLN A 61 -17.96 -5.75 8.61
N LYS A 62 -17.44 -4.74 7.90
CA LYS A 62 -16.01 -4.40 7.93
C LYS A 62 -15.67 -3.71 9.25
N VAL A 63 -14.71 -4.27 9.98
CA VAL A 63 -14.24 -3.76 11.27
C VAL A 63 -12.75 -3.49 11.20
N LEU A 64 -12.33 -2.30 11.65
CA LEU A 64 -10.92 -1.96 11.86
C LEU A 64 -10.42 -2.64 13.14
N CYS A 65 -9.49 -3.58 13.01
CA CYS A 65 -8.99 -4.34 14.16
C CYS A 65 -7.68 -3.79 14.74
N ALA A 66 -6.85 -3.12 13.94
CA ALA A 66 -5.59 -2.52 14.38
C ALA A 66 -5.16 -1.37 13.47
N ALA A 67 -4.37 -0.44 14.00
CA ALA A 67 -3.63 0.56 13.24
C ALA A 67 -2.18 0.09 13.06
N PHE A 68 -1.57 0.46 11.93
CA PHE A 68 -0.18 0.11 11.64
C PHE A 68 0.42 1.03 10.57
N GLY A 69 1.76 1.12 10.60
CA GLY A 69 2.57 1.68 9.52
C GLY A 69 3.08 0.60 8.59
N TYR A 70 3.34 0.94 7.33
CA TYR A 70 3.74 -0.01 6.30
C TYR A 70 4.62 0.64 5.24
N PHE A 71 5.72 -0.03 4.92
CA PHE A 71 6.57 0.29 3.78
C PHE A 71 6.82 -0.99 2.97
N GLY A 72 6.08 -1.16 1.87
CA GLY A 72 6.07 -2.41 1.12
C GLY A 72 5.11 -2.37 -0.05
N VAL A 73 4.82 -3.54 -0.61
CA VAL A 73 3.93 -3.68 -1.77
C VAL A 73 2.51 -4.06 -1.32
N VAL A 74 1.52 -3.44 -1.93
CA VAL A 74 0.11 -3.79 -1.78
C VAL A 74 -0.51 -4.15 -3.12
N ARG A 75 -1.51 -5.02 -3.11
CA ARG A 75 -2.39 -5.26 -4.27
C ARG A 75 -3.54 -4.27 -4.23
N LEU A 76 -3.80 -3.66 -5.38
CA LEU A 76 -4.91 -2.75 -5.60
C LEU A 76 -6.16 -3.53 -5.99
N LEU A 77 -7.33 -2.96 -5.69
CA LEU A 77 -8.59 -3.52 -6.18
C LEU A 77 -8.70 -3.39 -7.69
N SER A 78 -9.51 -4.25 -8.30
CA SER A 78 -9.63 -4.34 -9.77
C SER A 78 -10.09 -3.02 -10.39
N ASP A 79 -11.07 -2.36 -9.78
CA ASP A 79 -11.61 -1.07 -10.25
C ASP A 79 -10.54 0.04 -10.22
N VAL A 80 -9.75 0.11 -9.15
CA VAL A 80 -8.64 1.05 -9.01
C VAL A 80 -7.56 0.75 -10.06
N SER A 81 -7.24 -0.54 -10.26
CA SER A 81 -6.25 -0.98 -11.24
C SER A 81 -6.64 -0.55 -12.65
N LYS A 82 -7.90 -0.77 -13.04
CA LYS A 82 -8.44 -0.35 -14.35
C LYS A 82 -8.41 1.17 -14.54
N ARG A 83 -8.77 1.95 -13.51
CA ARG A 83 -8.70 3.42 -13.59
C ARG A 83 -7.26 3.91 -13.77
N LEU A 84 -6.29 3.31 -13.07
CA LEU A 84 -4.88 3.70 -13.15
C LEU A 84 -4.28 3.47 -14.55
N ILE A 85 -4.55 2.34 -15.20
CA ILE A 85 -4.05 2.11 -16.56
C ILE A 85 -4.71 3.01 -17.60
N PHE A 86 -6.00 3.33 -17.42
CA PHE A 86 -6.75 4.16 -18.35
C PHE A 86 -6.37 5.64 -18.25
N THR A 87 -6.30 6.15 -17.01
CA THR A 87 -6.02 7.58 -16.77
C THR A 87 -4.54 7.90 -16.75
N GLN A 88 -3.69 6.93 -16.37
CA GLN A 88 -2.26 7.10 -16.16
C GLN A 88 -1.91 8.28 -15.24
N SER A 89 -2.81 8.61 -14.31
CA SER A 89 -2.68 9.71 -13.37
C SER A 89 -2.84 9.20 -11.94
N ASN A 90 -2.52 10.05 -10.95
CA ASN A 90 -2.65 9.69 -9.54
C ASN A 90 -4.10 9.31 -9.21
N GLN A 91 -4.28 8.15 -8.57
CA GLN A 91 -5.60 7.68 -8.13
C GLN A 91 -5.60 7.46 -6.62
N THR A 92 -6.66 7.91 -5.96
CA THR A 92 -6.85 7.63 -4.53
C THR A 92 -7.49 6.26 -4.36
N THR A 93 -6.96 5.47 -3.42
CA THR A 93 -7.60 4.23 -2.96
C THR A 93 -7.77 4.21 -1.46
N ASN A 94 -8.91 3.69 -1.01
CA ASN A 94 -9.27 3.57 0.41
C ASN A 94 -9.05 2.14 0.93
N THR A 95 -8.87 1.17 0.04
CA THR A 95 -8.72 -0.24 0.42
C THR A 95 -7.64 -0.88 -0.44
N VAL A 96 -6.78 -1.64 0.23
CA VAL A 96 -5.66 -2.35 -0.38
C VAL A 96 -5.52 -3.73 0.27
N ILE A 97 -4.80 -4.65 -0.38
CA ILE A 97 -4.41 -5.94 0.20
C ILE A 97 -2.91 -5.88 0.46
N VAL A 98 -2.51 -6.04 1.72
CA VAL A 98 -1.11 -6.09 2.13
C VAL A 98 -0.51 -7.42 1.68
N LEU A 99 0.57 -7.38 0.89
CA LEU A 99 1.20 -8.57 0.31
C LEU A 99 2.45 -9.05 1.05
N GLU A 100 3.07 -8.17 1.86
CA GLU A 100 4.31 -8.47 2.59
C GLU A 100 4.09 -8.21 4.10
N PRO A 101 3.33 -9.08 4.81
CA PRO A 101 2.94 -8.82 6.20
C PRO A 101 4.12 -8.65 7.17
N ASP A 102 5.28 -9.22 6.83
CA ASP A 102 6.55 -9.07 7.55
C ASP A 102 7.07 -7.62 7.60
N LYS A 103 6.59 -6.75 6.71
CA LYS A 103 6.97 -5.32 6.66
C LYS A 103 6.05 -4.40 7.46
N VAL A 104 5.05 -4.95 8.16
CA VAL A 104 4.16 -4.19 9.04
C VAL A 104 4.94 -3.65 10.24
N LYS A 105 4.73 -2.37 10.57
CA LYS A 105 5.36 -1.67 11.70
C LYS A 105 4.29 -1.05 12.60
N SER A 106 4.66 -0.81 13.86
CA SER A 106 3.84 -0.06 14.81
C SER A 106 2.40 -0.60 14.96
N TRP A 107 2.26 -1.92 14.94
CA TRP A 107 0.97 -2.60 15.09
C TRP A 107 0.38 -2.33 16.48
N CYS A 108 -0.79 -1.70 16.52
CA CYS A 108 -1.42 -1.32 17.77
C CYS A 108 -2.95 -1.19 17.67
N ALA A 109 -3.61 -1.06 18.83
CA ALA A 109 -5.04 -0.78 18.89
C ALA A 109 -5.38 0.58 18.26
N ILE A 110 -6.54 0.66 17.61
CA ILE A 110 -7.03 1.90 16.98
C ILE A 110 -7.08 3.06 17.98
N THR A 111 -7.50 2.79 19.22
CA THR A 111 -7.58 3.79 20.30
C THR A 111 -6.21 4.27 20.80
N ASN A 112 -5.15 3.50 20.58
CA ASN A 112 -3.79 3.89 20.95
C ASN A 112 -3.19 4.80 19.89
N ALA A 113 -3.44 4.50 18.60
CA ALA A 113 -3.00 5.35 17.48
C ALA A 113 -3.82 6.65 17.39
N PHE A 114 -5.12 6.58 17.69
CA PHE A 114 -6.05 7.70 17.61
C PHE A 114 -6.86 7.79 18.91
N PRO A 115 -6.45 8.62 19.88
CA PRO A 115 -7.15 8.76 21.15
C PRO A 115 -8.47 9.54 21.01
N ASN A 116 -9.40 9.35 21.95
CA ASN A 116 -10.63 10.15 22.09
C ASN A 116 -11.62 10.09 20.89
N ILE A 117 -11.68 8.95 20.19
CA ILE A 117 -12.64 8.74 19.10
C ILE A 117 -14.08 8.68 19.65
N LYS A 118 -14.94 9.56 19.17
CA LYS A 118 -16.39 9.57 19.45
C LYS A 118 -17.23 9.14 18.25
N GLU A 119 -16.75 9.41 17.05
CA GLU A 119 -17.40 9.02 15.79
C GLU A 119 -16.42 8.25 14.91
N SER A 120 -16.90 7.27 14.15
CA SER A 120 -16.05 6.56 13.19
C SER A 120 -16.83 6.13 11.96
N GLN A 121 -16.21 6.25 10.79
CA GLN A 121 -16.80 5.78 9.53
C GLN A 121 -16.94 4.24 9.50
N TYR A 122 -15.99 3.54 10.11
CA TYR A 122 -16.02 2.10 10.28
C TYR A 122 -16.16 1.74 11.75
N HIS A 123 -16.81 0.61 12.04
CA HIS A 123 -16.68 -0.01 13.34
C HIS A 123 -15.21 -0.36 13.59
N TYR A 124 -14.76 -0.23 14.84
CA TYR A 124 -13.40 -0.58 15.22
C TYR A 124 -13.39 -1.38 16.52
N SER A 125 -12.42 -2.27 16.64
CA SER A 125 -12.14 -2.98 17.88
C SER A 125 -11.34 -2.07 18.82
N LYS A 126 -11.70 -2.07 20.11
CA LYS A 126 -10.92 -1.38 21.15
C LYS A 126 -9.59 -2.06 21.42
N ASN A 127 -9.51 -3.37 21.18
CA ASN A 127 -8.31 -4.17 21.37
C ASN A 127 -7.78 -4.63 20.01
N ALA A 128 -6.48 -4.47 19.78
CA ALA A 128 -5.81 -5.11 18.64
C ALA A 128 -5.48 -6.57 18.95
N PRO A 129 -5.46 -7.44 17.93
CA PRO A 129 -4.76 -8.73 18.01
C PRO A 129 -3.31 -8.53 18.44
N SER A 130 -2.74 -9.51 19.15
CA SER A 130 -1.37 -9.39 19.70
C SER A 130 -0.31 -9.21 18.61
N ASN A 131 -0.51 -9.82 17.43
CA ASN A 131 0.42 -9.75 16.31
C ASN A 131 -0.34 -9.42 15.00
N PRO A 132 0.36 -8.84 14.01
CA PRO A 132 -0.14 -8.77 12.63
C PRO A 132 -0.43 -10.17 12.06
N PRO A 133 -1.32 -10.28 11.05
CA PRO A 133 -1.50 -11.52 10.30
C PRO A 133 -0.19 -11.98 9.64
N GLU A 134 0.08 -13.28 9.63
CA GLU A 134 1.25 -13.86 8.95
C GLU A 134 1.05 -13.96 7.42
N MET A 135 -0.21 -13.91 6.98
CA MET A 135 -0.61 -14.01 5.58
C MET A 135 -1.18 -12.69 5.07
N VAL A 136 -1.33 -12.60 3.74
CA VAL A 136 -1.92 -11.41 3.09
C VAL A 136 -3.27 -11.03 3.69
N PHE A 137 -3.51 -9.74 3.91
CA PHE A 137 -4.72 -9.26 4.58
C PHE A 137 -5.20 -7.93 4.01
N ALA A 138 -6.50 -7.66 4.16
CA ALA A 138 -7.10 -6.41 3.69
C ALA A 138 -6.84 -5.27 4.68
N ALA A 139 -6.63 -4.07 4.16
CA ALA A 139 -6.43 -2.87 4.96
C ALA A 139 -7.17 -1.67 4.36
N CYS A 140 -7.65 -0.79 5.23
CA CYS A 140 -7.99 0.59 4.87
C CYS A 140 -6.71 1.40 4.74
N ALA A 141 -6.58 2.12 3.63
CA ALA A 141 -5.45 3.00 3.39
C ALA A 141 -5.77 4.41 3.88
N GLY A 142 -4.88 5.01 4.67
CA GLY A 142 -4.98 6.41 5.10
C GLY A 142 -6.10 6.67 6.09
N ILE A 143 -5.92 6.24 7.33
CA ILE A 143 -6.80 6.58 8.46
C ILE A 143 -6.35 7.92 9.04
N LYS A 144 -7.31 8.81 9.33
CA LYS A 144 -7.06 10.11 9.94
C LYS A 144 -8.08 10.39 11.04
N ALA A 145 -7.64 11.13 12.06
CA ALA A 145 -8.52 11.73 13.05
C ALA A 145 -8.82 13.18 12.68
N GLN A 146 -10.07 13.57 12.76
CA GLN A 146 -10.53 14.95 12.59
C GLN A 146 -11.30 15.39 13.84
N ALA A 147 -11.21 16.65 14.25
CA ALA A 147 -12.04 17.17 15.34
C ALA A 147 -13.54 17.06 14.98
N THR A 148 -14.39 16.69 15.95
CA THR A 148 -15.84 16.75 15.75
C THR A 148 -16.34 18.20 15.73
N MET A 149 -17.57 18.41 15.24
CA MET A 149 -18.16 19.76 15.18
C MET A 149 -18.29 20.38 16.57
N GLU A 150 -18.65 19.57 17.58
CA GLU A 150 -18.75 20.01 18.98
C GLU A 150 -17.41 20.49 19.52
N ASN A 151 -16.31 19.78 19.22
CA ASN A 151 -14.96 20.20 19.60
C ASN A 151 -14.58 21.54 18.94
N VAL A 152 -14.87 21.71 17.64
CA VAL A 152 -14.61 22.97 16.93
C VAL A 152 -15.41 24.13 17.52
N VAL A 153 -16.71 23.94 17.76
CA VAL A 153 -17.57 24.97 18.36
C VAL A 153 -17.11 25.31 19.78
N GLY A 154 -16.78 24.30 20.60
CA GLY A 154 -16.26 24.53 21.96
C GLY A 154 -14.94 25.31 21.97
N ARG A 155 -14.03 25.02 21.03
CA ARG A 155 -12.79 25.82 20.86
C ARG A 155 -13.06 27.26 20.46
N LEU A 156 -13.97 27.48 19.51
CA LEU A 156 -14.34 28.84 19.09
C LEU A 156 -15.01 29.60 20.23
N ALA A 157 -15.91 28.96 20.98
CA ALA A 157 -16.56 29.54 22.14
C ALA A 157 -15.55 29.93 23.22
N LYS A 158 -14.55 29.08 23.49
CA LYS A 158 -13.45 29.38 24.41
C LYS A 158 -12.56 30.54 23.95
N ILE A 159 -12.32 30.68 22.64
CA ILE A 159 -11.59 31.84 22.11
C ILE A 159 -12.43 33.11 22.24
N ALA A 160 -13.72 33.04 21.90
CA ALA A 160 -14.65 34.15 22.03
C ALA A 160 -14.87 34.55 23.51
N SER A 161 -14.79 33.58 24.44
CA SER A 161 -14.95 33.80 25.87
C SER A 161 -13.86 34.71 26.46
N LEU A 162 -12.69 34.79 25.80
CA LEU A 162 -11.60 35.71 26.19
C LEU A 162 -11.93 37.18 25.94
N ALA A 163 -12.93 37.49 25.10
CA ALA A 163 -13.34 38.84 24.77
C ALA A 163 -14.51 39.36 25.62
N ILE A 164 -15.06 38.54 26.53
CA ILE A 164 -16.22 38.87 27.36
C ILE A 164 -15.87 38.88 28.87
N PRO A 165 -16.71 39.50 29.71
CA PRO A 165 -16.49 39.54 31.16
C PRO A 165 -16.51 38.15 31.80
N GLU A 166 -15.71 37.96 32.85
CA GLU A 166 -15.50 36.68 33.54
C GLU A 166 -16.80 36.04 34.06
N ALA A 167 -17.78 36.86 34.48
CA ALA A 167 -19.10 36.39 34.92
C ALA A 167 -19.93 35.71 33.81
N GLN A 168 -19.72 36.05 32.54
CA GLN A 168 -20.40 35.45 31.38
C GLN A 168 -19.54 34.39 30.70
N ARG A 169 -18.25 34.36 31.03
CA ARG A 169 -17.28 33.42 30.48
C ARG A 169 -17.60 31.98 30.84
N SER A 170 -17.91 31.72 32.11
CA SER A 170 -18.29 30.38 32.59
C SER A 170 -19.56 29.86 31.92
N ASP A 171 -20.53 30.74 31.67
CA ASP A 171 -21.80 30.35 31.04
C ASP A 171 -21.61 29.94 29.58
N LEU A 172 -20.78 30.69 28.84
CA LEU A 172 -20.45 30.37 27.45
C LEU A 172 -19.60 29.09 27.34
N GLU A 173 -18.61 28.91 28.22
CA GLU A 173 -17.76 27.72 28.25
C GLU A 173 -18.56 26.46 28.67
N ASN A 174 -19.55 26.60 29.55
CA ASN A 174 -20.43 25.49 29.94
C ASN A 174 -21.45 25.12 28.84
N GLN A 175 -21.95 26.10 28.08
CA GLN A 175 -22.85 25.86 26.95
C GLN A 175 -22.13 25.19 25.77
N PHE A 176 -20.86 25.52 25.57
CA PHE A 176 -20.02 24.98 24.49
C PHE A 176 -18.70 24.46 25.06
N PRO A 177 -18.70 23.32 25.76
CA PRO A 177 -17.51 22.79 26.39
C PRO A 177 -16.47 22.39 25.33
N GLU A 178 -15.21 22.77 25.56
CA GLU A 178 -14.10 22.24 24.77
C GLU A 178 -13.94 20.75 25.08
N THR A 179 -14.24 19.89 24.11
CA THR A 179 -14.00 18.45 24.20
C THR A 179 -12.84 18.05 23.30
N LEU A 180 -12.05 17.05 23.67
CA LEU A 180 -11.02 16.48 22.79
C LEU A 180 -11.59 15.44 21.81
N SER A 181 -12.88 15.54 21.50
CA SER A 181 -13.60 14.55 20.69
C SER A 181 -13.09 14.54 19.25
N GLN A 182 -12.79 13.34 18.76
CA GLN A 182 -12.32 13.11 17.39
C GLN A 182 -13.25 12.17 16.63
N ARG A 183 -13.32 12.37 15.32
CA ARG A 183 -13.93 11.48 14.33
C ARG A 183 -12.84 10.76 13.55
N LEU A 184 -12.95 9.44 13.46
CA LEU A 184 -12.09 8.60 12.65
C LEU A 184 -12.62 8.51 11.21
N LEU A 185 -11.77 8.85 10.24
CA LEU A 185 -12.09 8.86 8.82
C LEU A 185 -11.09 8.03 8.02
N VAL A 186 -11.54 7.43 6.92
CA VAL A 186 -10.67 6.82 5.91
C VAL A 186 -10.56 7.78 4.73
N SER A 187 -9.41 8.45 4.62
CA SER A 187 -9.15 9.42 3.56
C SER A 187 -8.57 8.81 2.28
N GLY A 188 -8.11 7.57 2.34
CA GLY A 188 -7.35 6.96 1.25
C GLY A 188 -5.91 7.43 1.18
N ILE A 189 -5.14 6.79 0.30
CA ILE A 189 -3.80 7.20 -0.12
C ILE A 189 -3.79 7.39 -1.64
N ALA A 190 -2.99 8.35 -2.11
CA ALA A 190 -2.75 8.52 -3.53
C ALA A 190 -1.74 7.48 -4.02
N ILE A 191 -2.07 6.80 -5.11
CA ILE A 191 -1.17 5.89 -5.81
C ILE A 191 -0.67 6.59 -7.06
N GLU A 192 0.64 6.75 -7.13
CA GLU A 192 1.31 7.35 -8.28
C GLU A 192 1.62 6.30 -9.35
N PRO A 193 1.55 6.62 -10.66
CA PRO A 193 1.86 5.69 -11.74
C PRO A 193 3.25 5.03 -11.63
N GLN A 194 4.26 5.77 -11.16
CA GLN A 194 5.63 5.26 -10.93
C GLN A 194 5.73 4.22 -9.79
N ALA A 195 4.76 4.20 -8.89
CA ALA A 195 4.71 3.24 -7.79
C ALA A 195 4.15 1.88 -8.24
N LEU A 196 3.57 1.81 -9.44
CA LEU A 196 2.90 0.61 -9.95
C LEU A 196 3.88 -0.53 -10.22
N ARG A 197 3.44 -1.72 -9.85
CA ARG A 197 4.16 -2.98 -9.98
C ARG A 197 3.21 -4.07 -10.48
N ILE A 198 3.79 -5.14 -10.98
CA ILE A 198 3.10 -6.42 -11.21
C ILE A 198 3.77 -7.49 -10.35
N ASP A 199 2.94 -8.37 -9.80
CA ASP A 199 3.39 -9.58 -9.09
C ASP A 199 3.71 -10.68 -10.13
N PHE A 200 4.94 -11.18 -10.11
CA PHE A 200 5.32 -12.31 -10.97
C PHE A 200 4.51 -13.56 -10.71
N GLU A 201 4.12 -13.80 -9.46
CA GLU A 201 3.30 -14.97 -9.13
C GLU A 201 1.93 -14.88 -9.83
N ASP A 202 1.38 -13.67 -9.97
CA ASP A 202 0.14 -13.45 -10.72
C ASP A 202 0.34 -13.68 -12.22
N ILE A 203 1.45 -13.21 -12.80
CA ILE A 203 1.78 -13.49 -14.21
C ILE A 203 1.90 -14.99 -14.45
N GLN A 204 2.66 -15.70 -13.62
CA GLN A 204 2.86 -17.15 -13.73
C GLN A 204 1.54 -17.91 -13.62
N ARG A 205 0.66 -17.46 -12.71
CA ARG A 205 -0.67 -18.06 -12.53
C ARG A 205 -1.58 -17.89 -13.75
N VAL A 206 -1.49 -16.76 -14.46
CA VAL A 206 -2.37 -16.46 -15.61
C VAL A 206 -1.79 -16.96 -16.94
N TYR A 207 -0.47 -16.86 -17.12
CA TYR A 207 0.21 -17.07 -18.41
C TYR A 207 1.29 -18.16 -18.37
N GLY A 208 1.42 -18.90 -17.27
CA GLY A 208 2.43 -19.96 -17.14
C GLY A 208 3.83 -19.45 -16.80
N HIS A 209 4.71 -20.38 -16.39
CA HIS A 209 6.08 -20.09 -15.95
C HIS A 209 7.02 -19.73 -17.11
N GLU A 210 6.74 -20.20 -18.32
CA GLU A 210 7.48 -19.96 -19.55
C GLU A 210 7.51 -18.49 -19.96
N THR A 211 6.55 -17.72 -19.47
CA THR A 211 6.41 -16.28 -19.73
C THR A 211 7.50 -15.47 -19.02
N ILE A 212 8.19 -16.05 -18.04
CA ILE A 212 9.26 -15.41 -17.28
C ILE A 212 10.61 -15.65 -17.95
N ARG A 213 11.31 -14.58 -18.31
CA ARG A 213 12.66 -14.69 -18.86
C ARG A 213 13.61 -15.09 -17.73
N SER A 214 14.15 -16.30 -17.82
CA SER A 214 15.24 -16.74 -16.96
C SER A 214 16.50 -15.95 -17.33
N THR A 215 17.20 -15.37 -16.34
CA THR A 215 18.39 -14.52 -16.52
C THR A 215 19.61 -15.24 -17.16
N SER A 216 19.45 -16.48 -17.62
CA SER A 216 20.52 -17.31 -18.21
C SER A 216 20.85 -16.99 -19.68
N GLN A 217 20.19 -16.01 -20.31
CA GLN A 217 20.60 -15.52 -21.63
C GLN A 217 21.42 -14.23 -21.52
N ARG A 218 22.66 -14.34 -21.00
CA ARG A 218 23.68 -13.32 -21.25
C ARG A 218 24.26 -13.54 -22.65
N LEU A 219 24.00 -12.55 -23.52
CA LEU A 219 24.74 -12.07 -24.72
C LEU A 219 25.53 -13.08 -25.58
N PRO A 220 25.42 -13.04 -26.93
CA PRO A 220 26.29 -13.81 -27.81
C PRO A 220 27.75 -13.41 -27.58
N GLU A 221 28.62 -14.41 -27.40
CA GLU A 221 30.06 -14.23 -27.45
C GLU A 221 30.43 -13.50 -28.76
N LEU A 222 31.01 -12.30 -28.62
CA LEU A 222 31.72 -11.64 -29.72
C LEU A 222 32.89 -12.55 -30.10
N ARG A 223 32.68 -13.39 -31.12
CA ARG A 223 33.77 -14.03 -31.87
C ARG A 223 34.59 -12.94 -32.53
N GLU A 224 35.65 -12.50 -31.88
CA GLU A 224 36.73 -11.80 -32.57
C GLU A 224 37.41 -12.77 -33.53
N ARG A 225 37.14 -12.59 -34.83
CA ARG A 225 37.98 -13.10 -35.91
C ARG A 225 39.24 -12.24 -35.98
N GLY A 226 40.39 -12.89 -36.10
CA GLY A 226 41.49 -12.39 -36.94
C GLY A 226 42.76 -12.03 -36.19
N GLY A 227 43.79 -12.88 -36.37
CA GLY A 227 45.13 -12.52 -35.93
C GLY A 227 46.18 -13.62 -36.09
N SER A 228 46.22 -14.31 -37.24
CA SER A 228 47.38 -15.15 -37.58
C SER A 228 48.56 -14.22 -37.89
N LYS A 229 49.51 -14.08 -36.96
CA LYS A 229 50.81 -13.47 -37.22
C LYS A 229 51.84 -14.57 -37.49
N SER A 230 52.11 -14.75 -38.77
CA SER A 230 53.37 -15.26 -39.30
C SER A 230 54.51 -14.36 -38.85
N CYS A 231 55.59 -14.93 -38.32
CA CYS A 231 56.89 -14.29 -38.19
C CYS A 231 57.96 -15.26 -38.68
N TYR A 232 58.45 -15.01 -39.89
CA TYR A 232 59.75 -15.44 -40.40
C TYR A 232 60.76 -14.33 -40.10
N ARG A 233 61.77 -14.62 -39.27
CA ARG A 233 63.20 -14.40 -39.54
C ARG A 233 64.03 -14.90 -38.36
#